data_AF-A0A6A2RL34-F1
#
_entry.id   AF-A0A6A2RL34-F1
#
_cell.length_a   1.000
_cell.length_b   1.000
_cell.length_c   1.000
_cell.angle_alpha   90.00
_cell.angle_beta   90.00
_cell.angle_gamma   90.00
#
_symmetry.space_group_name_H-M   'P 1'
#
loop_
_entity.id
_entity.type
_entity.pdbx_description
1 polymer ?
#
loop_
_entity_poly.entity_id
_entity_poly.type
_entity_poly.pdbx_seq_one_letter_code
_entity_poly.pdbx_strand_id
1 'polypeptide(L)'
;MALYKYNTSGVFSEIKEKPFKLERDIQRMFETNMSEIMGLEMIKSEFTIKDRRIDTLAFDPQSKAFVIIEYKRERNSSVIDQGFTYLSLMLQNQADFILEYNETQAGNLKRNDVDWSQTKVVFVSQGFTPNQREAVNFKDLSIELWEVKRYENDSVFITPIRKSHASASIKTVMQNSPEFKEVTEKIKEYSEENLLKGKSDDVVELYESYKNAILNLNTEIEVKPQKWYISFKKANSHICALEIQKNGIKLTINVAKGHLEDSKQLTRDISTVGHSGNGDYELKISDTKYLEYIMSLVKQAIK
;
A
#
# COMPACT_ATOMS: atom_id res chain seq x y z
N MET A 1 -16.09 7.62 -19.84
CA MET A 1 -15.41 6.62 -20.69
C MET A 1 -16.43 5.56 -21.04
N ALA A 2 -16.61 5.28 -22.33
CA ALA A 2 -17.40 4.16 -22.79
C ALA A 2 -16.52 2.90 -22.82
N LEU A 3 -17.06 1.76 -22.38
CA LEU A 3 -16.39 0.47 -22.43
C LEU A 3 -17.03 -0.35 -23.56
N TYR A 4 -16.22 -1.05 -24.36
CA TYR A 4 -16.72 -1.82 -25.48
C TYR A 4 -16.18 -3.25 -25.47
N LYS A 5 -17.01 -4.22 -25.84
CA LYS A 5 -16.58 -5.55 -26.24
C LYS A 5 -16.24 -5.53 -27.73
N TYR A 6 -15.02 -5.94 -28.07
CA TYR A 6 -14.55 -6.12 -29.43
C TYR A 6 -14.56 -7.61 -29.78
N ASN A 7 -15.27 -8.01 -30.84
CA ASN A 7 -15.32 -9.40 -31.28
C ASN A 7 -14.34 -9.69 -32.42
N THR A 8 -14.10 -10.97 -32.71
CA THR A 8 -13.20 -11.43 -33.77
C THR A 8 -13.64 -11.02 -35.18
N SER A 9 -14.89 -10.56 -35.34
CA SER A 9 -15.44 -10.03 -36.59
C SER A 9 -15.21 -8.53 -36.76
N GLY A 10 -14.50 -7.88 -35.84
CA GLY A 10 -14.15 -6.47 -35.93
C GLY A 10 -15.25 -5.50 -35.45
N VAL A 11 -16.30 -5.98 -34.79
CA VAL A 11 -17.45 -5.17 -34.38
C VAL A 11 -17.36 -4.83 -32.89
N PHE A 12 -17.57 -3.55 -32.57
CA PHE A 12 -17.73 -3.07 -31.21
C PHE A 12 -19.18 -3.19 -30.74
N SER A 13 -19.35 -3.58 -29.47
CA SER A 13 -20.61 -3.49 -28.75
C SER A 13 -20.37 -2.75 -27.44
N GLU A 14 -21.14 -1.70 -27.18
CA GLU A 14 -21.02 -0.92 -25.95
C GLU A 14 -21.44 -1.78 -24.75
N ILE A 15 -20.63 -1.75 -23.69
CA ILE A 15 -20.91 -2.38 -22.40
C ILE A 15 -21.39 -1.29 -21.45
N LYS A 16 -22.64 -1.42 -20.98
CA LYS A 16 -23.24 -0.43 -20.08
C LYS A 16 -22.78 -0.60 -18.64
N GLU A 17 -22.66 0.53 -17.95
CA GLU A 17 -22.44 0.56 -16.50
C GLU A 17 -23.69 -0.01 -15.79
N LYS A 18 -23.47 -0.89 -14.81
CA LYS A 18 -24.49 -1.50 -13.95
C LYS A 18 -24.15 -1.19 -12.49
N PRO A 19 -24.48 0.03 -12.01
CA PRO A 19 -24.11 0.50 -10.68
C PRO A 19 -24.50 -0.47 -9.55
N PHE A 20 -23.76 -0.42 -8.46
CA PHE A 20 -24.13 -1.07 -7.20
C PHE A 20 -25.35 -0.36 -6.61
N LYS A 21 -26.31 -1.17 -6.16
CA LYS A 21 -27.54 -0.68 -5.53
C LYS A 21 -27.35 -0.45 -4.03
N LEU A 22 -26.56 -1.32 -3.39
CA LEU A 22 -26.30 -1.30 -1.95
C LEU A 22 -24.81 -1.12 -1.68
N GLU A 23 -24.49 -0.37 -0.63
CA GLU A 23 -23.13 -0.21 -0.10
C GLU A 23 -22.55 -1.57 0.34
N ARG A 24 -23.39 -2.40 0.97
CA ARG A 24 -23.05 -3.77 1.38
C ARG A 24 -22.62 -4.67 0.21
N ASP A 25 -23.09 -4.42 -1.01
CA ASP A 25 -22.66 -5.17 -2.19
C ASP A 25 -21.21 -4.83 -2.57
N ILE A 26 -20.82 -3.56 -2.42
CA ILE A 26 -19.45 -3.10 -2.66
C ILE A 26 -18.53 -3.69 -1.59
N GLN A 27 -18.93 -3.53 -0.32
CA GLN A 27 -18.21 -4.06 0.83
C GLN A 27 -17.94 -5.56 0.69
N ARG A 28 -18.97 -6.37 0.43
CA ARG A 28 -18.81 -7.82 0.25
C ARG A 28 -17.82 -8.15 -0.87
N MET A 29 -17.86 -7.43 -1.99
CA MET A 29 -16.96 -7.67 -3.11
C MET A 29 -15.50 -7.37 -2.75
N PHE A 30 -15.25 -6.28 -2.03
CA PHE A 30 -13.90 -5.95 -1.55
C PHE A 30 -13.43 -6.93 -0.47
N GLU A 31 -14.24 -7.21 0.55
CA GLU A 31 -13.87 -8.14 1.64
C GLU A 31 -13.54 -9.54 1.12
N THR A 32 -14.29 -10.04 0.12
CA THR A 32 -14.05 -11.36 -0.48
C THR A 32 -12.74 -11.41 -1.29
N ASN A 33 -12.29 -10.28 -1.82
CA ASN A 33 -11.15 -10.19 -2.74
C ASN A 33 -10.07 -9.22 -2.23
N MET A 34 -9.98 -9.03 -0.90
CA MET A 34 -9.22 -7.96 -0.26
C MET A 34 -7.74 -7.99 -0.66
N SER A 35 -7.15 -9.18 -0.64
CA SER A 35 -5.75 -9.40 -1.01
C SER A 35 -5.50 -9.10 -2.49
N GLU A 36 -6.42 -9.47 -3.38
CA GLU A 36 -6.25 -9.26 -4.82
C GLU A 36 -6.42 -7.78 -5.19
N ILE A 37 -7.44 -7.13 -4.63
CA ILE A 37 -7.79 -5.74 -4.96
C ILE A 37 -6.81 -4.76 -4.31
N MET A 38 -6.48 -4.94 -3.04
CA MET A 38 -5.76 -3.94 -2.24
C MET A 38 -4.42 -4.42 -1.70
N GLY A 39 -4.09 -5.72 -1.82
CA GLY A 39 -2.90 -6.29 -1.19
C GLY A 39 -2.99 -6.33 0.34
N LEU A 40 -4.21 -6.30 0.90
CA LEU A 40 -4.45 -6.26 2.34
C LEU A 40 -4.96 -7.59 2.87
N GLU A 41 -4.68 -7.86 4.14
CA GLU A 41 -5.25 -8.97 4.90
C GLU A 41 -6.58 -8.52 5.54
N MET A 42 -7.65 -9.27 5.28
CA MET A 42 -8.96 -9.00 5.89
C MET A 42 -8.96 -9.42 7.35
N ILE A 43 -9.27 -8.50 8.27
CA ILE A 43 -9.37 -8.80 9.71
C ILE A 43 -10.82 -9.04 10.10
N LYS A 44 -11.67 -8.01 9.97
CA LYS A 44 -13.04 -8.06 10.49
C LYS A 44 -13.99 -7.17 9.70
N SER A 45 -15.15 -7.72 9.37
CA SER A 45 -16.30 -6.97 8.83
C SER A 45 -17.11 -6.41 10.00
N GLU A 46 -17.60 -5.18 9.85
CA GLU A 46 -18.43 -4.50 10.84
C GLU A 46 -17.79 -4.38 12.22
N PHE A 47 -16.48 -4.09 12.24
CA PHE A 47 -15.71 -3.97 13.46
C PHE A 47 -16.23 -2.80 14.30
N THR A 48 -16.65 -3.10 15.52
CA THR A 48 -17.19 -2.09 16.44
C THR A 48 -16.20 -1.86 17.55
N ILE A 49 -15.86 -0.59 17.75
CA ILE A 49 -14.99 -0.13 18.82
C ILE A 49 -15.65 1.02 19.56
N LYS A 50 -15.86 0.82 20.87
CA LYS A 50 -16.71 1.70 21.70
C LYS A 50 -18.11 1.84 21.09
N ASP A 51 -18.49 3.05 20.71
CA ASP A 51 -19.77 3.42 20.11
C ASP A 51 -19.71 3.59 18.58
N ARG A 52 -18.56 3.29 17.96
CA ARG A 52 -18.33 3.47 16.53
C ARG A 52 -18.19 2.13 15.84
N ARG A 53 -18.91 1.99 14.74
CA ARG A 53 -18.81 0.85 13.82
C ARG A 53 -18.06 1.28 12.57
N ILE A 54 -17.11 0.45 12.18
CA ILE A 54 -16.29 0.57 10.99
C ILE A 54 -16.73 -0.53 10.02
N ASP A 55 -16.91 -0.21 8.74
CA ASP A 55 -17.38 -1.20 7.76
C ASP A 55 -16.40 -2.38 7.63
N THR A 56 -15.11 -2.10 7.44
CA THR A 56 -14.09 -3.15 7.31
C THR A 56 -12.78 -2.72 7.97
N LEU A 57 -12.22 -3.61 8.78
CA LEU A 57 -10.87 -3.54 9.30
C LEU A 57 -9.96 -4.52 8.53
N ALA A 58 -8.82 -4.02 8.06
CA ALA A 58 -7.81 -4.79 7.35
C ALA A 58 -6.39 -4.46 7.87
N PHE A 59 -5.42 -5.32 7.53
CA PHE A 59 -4.00 -5.13 7.83
C PHE A 59 -3.19 -5.04 6.54
N ASP A 60 -2.27 -4.09 6.47
CA ASP A 60 -1.28 -4.00 5.41
C ASP A 60 0.02 -4.70 5.86
N PRO A 61 0.34 -5.91 5.36
CA PRO A 61 1.57 -6.59 5.73
C PRO A 61 2.84 -5.86 5.27
N GLN A 62 2.78 -4.99 4.25
CA GLN A 62 3.91 -4.20 3.77
C GLN A 62 4.35 -3.17 4.80
N SER A 63 3.41 -2.29 5.13
CA SER A 63 3.65 -1.18 6.03
C SER A 63 3.52 -1.60 7.49
N LYS A 64 3.05 -2.84 7.74
CA LYS A 64 2.73 -3.39 9.05
C LYS A 64 1.75 -2.50 9.80
N ALA A 65 0.70 -2.05 9.12
CA ALA A 65 -0.22 -1.06 9.66
C ALA A 65 -1.68 -1.45 9.43
N PHE A 66 -2.56 -1.01 10.32
CA PHE A 66 -3.99 -1.20 10.14
C PHE A 66 -4.54 -0.25 9.06
N VAL A 67 -5.58 -0.72 8.37
CA VAL A 67 -6.31 0.02 7.36
C VAL A 67 -7.79 -0.08 7.67
N ILE A 68 -8.44 1.07 7.87
CA ILE A 68 -9.90 1.15 7.93
C ILE A 68 -10.41 1.39 6.51
N ILE A 69 -11.41 0.62 6.08
CA ILE A 69 -12.04 0.78 4.78
C ILE A 69 -13.52 1.11 5.00
N GLU A 70 -13.96 2.20 4.38
CA GLU A 70 -15.32 2.73 4.47
C GLU A 70 -15.94 2.77 3.08
N TYR A 71 -17.11 2.16 2.94
CA TYR A 71 -17.82 2.10 1.68
C TYR A 71 -18.86 3.21 1.63
N LYS A 72 -19.07 3.78 0.45
CA LYS A 72 -20.07 4.84 0.25
C LYS A 72 -20.77 4.62 -1.08
N ARG A 73 -22.10 4.50 -1.05
CA ARG A 73 -22.89 4.39 -2.29
C ARG A 73 -22.85 5.69 -3.13
N GLU A 74 -22.91 6.83 -2.47
CA GLU A 74 -23.03 8.16 -3.09
C GLU A 74 -21.85 9.08 -2.74
N ARG A 75 -21.75 10.19 -3.47
CA ARG A 75 -20.75 11.24 -3.23
C ARG A 75 -21.05 11.95 -1.90
N ASN A 76 -20.29 11.66 -0.85
CA ASN A 76 -20.50 12.22 0.48
C ASN A 76 -19.54 13.40 0.81
N SER A 77 -20.04 14.52 1.31
CA SER A 77 -19.25 15.74 1.56
C SER A 77 -18.23 15.64 2.72
N SER A 78 -18.35 14.67 3.64
CA SER A 78 -17.57 14.64 4.89
C SER A 78 -16.40 13.65 4.93
N VAL A 79 -15.78 13.33 3.79
CA VAL A 79 -14.71 12.33 3.69
C VAL A 79 -13.52 12.65 4.61
N ILE A 80 -13.15 13.93 4.71
CA ILE A 80 -12.03 14.37 5.56
C ILE A 80 -12.35 14.19 7.04
N ASP A 81 -13.48 14.72 7.50
CA ASP A 81 -13.85 14.65 8.93
C ASP A 81 -13.99 13.20 9.40
N GLN A 82 -14.62 12.35 8.58
CA GLN A 82 -14.71 10.91 8.87
C GLN A 82 -13.34 10.26 8.88
N GLY A 83 -12.49 10.55 7.89
CA GLY A 83 -11.14 9.98 7.83
C GLY A 83 -10.30 10.35 9.06
N PHE A 84 -10.33 11.61 9.50
CA PHE A 84 -9.65 12.02 10.73
C PHE A 84 -10.25 11.39 11.99
N THR A 85 -11.57 11.24 12.05
CA THR A 85 -12.25 10.56 13.15
C THR A 85 -11.75 9.12 13.27
N TYR A 86 -11.66 8.39 12.16
CA TYR A 86 -11.17 7.01 12.14
C TYR A 86 -9.66 6.89 12.40
N LEU A 87 -8.84 7.80 11.89
CA LEU A 87 -7.41 7.85 12.22
C LEU A 87 -7.21 8.08 13.72
N SER A 88 -7.91 9.05 14.30
CA SER A 88 -7.87 9.31 15.75
C SER A 88 -8.33 8.08 16.55
N LEU A 89 -9.41 7.43 16.11
CA LEU A 89 -9.93 6.21 16.72
C LEU A 89 -8.87 5.08 16.75
N MET A 90 -8.14 4.86 15.66
CA MET A 90 -7.04 3.87 15.63
C MET A 90 -5.91 4.24 16.58
N LEU A 91 -5.47 5.50 16.57
CA LEU A 91 -4.32 5.96 17.35
C LEU A 91 -4.61 6.00 18.87
N GLN A 92 -5.86 6.21 19.27
CA GLN A 92 -6.27 6.26 20.67
C GLN A 92 -6.62 4.88 21.25
N ASN A 93 -6.91 3.88 20.41
CA ASN A 93 -7.41 2.57 20.84
C ASN A 93 -6.57 1.41 20.30
N GLN A 94 -5.25 1.60 20.18
CA GLN A 94 -4.31 0.65 19.59
C GLN A 94 -4.43 -0.79 20.10
N ALA A 95 -4.75 -0.96 21.39
CA ALA A 95 -4.86 -2.26 22.03
C ALA A 95 -6.03 -3.08 21.45
N ASP A 96 -7.17 -2.46 21.22
CA ASP A 96 -8.38 -3.13 20.70
C ASP A 96 -8.16 -3.65 19.26
N PHE A 97 -7.46 -2.89 18.42
CA PHE A 97 -7.12 -3.32 17.05
C PHE A 97 -6.15 -4.51 17.04
N ILE A 98 -5.14 -4.49 17.93
CA ILE A 98 -4.22 -5.63 18.08
C ILE A 98 -4.96 -6.86 18.62
N LEU A 99 -5.86 -6.67 19.59
CA LEU A 99 -6.66 -7.75 20.14
C LEU A 99 -7.51 -8.40 19.05
N GLU A 100 -8.26 -7.60 18.27
CA GLU A 100 -9.08 -8.12 17.18
C GLU A 100 -8.25 -8.86 16.12
N TYR A 101 -7.05 -8.36 15.79
CA TYR A 101 -6.12 -9.10 14.91
C TYR A 101 -5.78 -10.47 15.50
N ASN A 102 -5.34 -10.51 16.76
CA ASN A 102 -4.90 -11.76 17.40
C ASN A 102 -6.04 -12.76 17.63
N GLU A 103 -7.28 -12.29 17.75
CA GLU A 103 -8.46 -13.16 17.90
C GLU A 103 -8.97 -13.73 16.57
N THR A 104 -8.70 -13.06 15.45
CA THR A 104 -9.23 -13.44 14.13
C THR A 104 -8.20 -14.07 13.20
N GLN A 105 -6.92 -13.77 13.40
CA GLN A 105 -5.82 -14.24 12.54
C GLN A 105 -5.05 -15.39 13.18
N ALA A 106 -4.36 -16.19 12.35
CA ALA A 106 -3.51 -17.26 12.84
C ALA A 106 -2.20 -16.75 13.49
N GLY A 107 -1.76 -15.54 13.11
CA GLY A 107 -0.59 -14.87 13.66
C GLY A 107 -0.92 -14.04 14.90
N ASN A 108 0.13 -13.60 15.60
CA ASN A 108 -0.01 -12.65 16.70
C ASN A 108 0.84 -11.40 16.42
N LEU A 109 0.27 -10.24 16.71
CA LEU A 109 0.94 -8.95 16.71
C LEU A 109 1.15 -8.47 18.14
N LYS A 110 2.34 -7.92 18.39
CA LYS A 110 2.63 -7.08 19.55
C LYS A 110 2.56 -5.62 19.13
N ARG A 111 2.46 -4.75 20.13
CA ARG A 111 2.39 -3.29 19.92
C ARG A 111 3.52 -2.74 19.04
N ASN A 112 4.74 -3.27 19.19
CA ASN A 112 5.92 -2.81 18.47
C ASN A 112 6.05 -3.41 17.05
N ASP A 113 5.22 -4.40 16.72
CA ASP A 113 5.18 -4.99 15.38
C ASP A 113 4.36 -4.14 14.41
N VAL A 114 3.52 -3.23 14.94
CA VAL A 114 2.63 -2.37 14.18
C VAL A 114 3.23 -0.98 13.99
N ASP A 115 3.33 -0.53 12.73
CA ASP A 115 3.69 0.84 12.38
C ASP A 115 2.45 1.74 12.30
N TRP A 116 2.05 2.25 13.46
CA TRP A 116 0.93 3.19 13.58
C TRP A 116 1.10 4.48 12.76
N SER A 117 2.33 4.84 12.38
CA SER A 117 2.56 6.02 11.55
C SER A 117 2.14 5.83 10.09
N GLN A 118 1.96 4.57 9.66
CA GLN A 118 1.53 4.18 8.31
C GLN A 118 0.05 3.77 8.25
N THR A 119 -0.66 3.85 9.37
CA THR A 119 -2.09 3.56 9.42
C THR A 119 -2.87 4.54 8.54
N LYS A 120 -3.87 4.05 7.83
CA LYS A 120 -4.64 4.85 6.87
C LYS A 120 -6.13 4.50 6.83
N VAL A 121 -6.90 5.40 6.25
CA VAL A 121 -8.33 5.22 5.98
C VAL A 121 -8.54 5.23 4.48
N VAL A 122 -9.29 4.27 3.96
CA VAL A 122 -9.64 4.16 2.55
C VAL A 122 -11.14 4.34 2.39
N PHE A 123 -11.56 5.27 1.56
CA PHE A 123 -12.96 5.39 1.14
C PHE A 123 -13.15 4.76 -0.23
N VAL A 124 -14.11 3.84 -0.33
CA VAL A 124 -14.48 3.16 -1.57
C VAL A 124 -15.85 3.63 -2.02
N SER A 125 -15.96 4.17 -3.23
CA SER A 125 -17.23 4.67 -3.76
C SER A 125 -17.35 4.50 -5.28
N GLN A 126 -18.57 4.63 -5.81
CA GLN A 126 -18.81 4.63 -7.26
C GLN A 126 -18.36 5.93 -7.94
N GLY A 127 -18.06 6.96 -7.14
CA GLY A 127 -17.36 8.14 -7.62
C GLY A 127 -17.24 9.22 -6.55
N PHE A 128 -16.30 10.13 -6.77
CA PHE A 128 -16.07 11.29 -5.90
C PHE A 128 -16.26 12.61 -6.67
N THR A 129 -16.73 13.65 -5.99
CA THR A 129 -16.74 15.03 -6.50
C THR A 129 -15.30 15.56 -6.64
N PRO A 130 -15.07 16.56 -7.51
CA PRO A 130 -13.77 17.24 -7.58
C PRO A 130 -13.30 17.76 -6.22
N ASN A 131 -14.20 18.33 -5.41
CA ASN A 131 -13.87 18.85 -4.09
C ASN A 131 -13.39 17.75 -3.13
N GLN A 132 -14.00 16.56 -3.15
CA GLN A 132 -13.54 15.44 -2.32
C GLN A 132 -12.16 14.94 -2.75
N ARG A 133 -11.92 14.87 -4.07
CA ARG A 133 -10.62 14.46 -4.62
C ARG A 133 -9.52 15.46 -4.22
N GLU A 134 -9.81 16.75 -4.31
CA GLU A 134 -8.88 17.79 -3.92
C GLU A 134 -8.66 17.82 -2.40
N ALA A 135 -9.70 17.60 -1.61
CA ALA A 135 -9.61 17.63 -0.16
C ALA A 135 -8.65 16.57 0.41
N VAL A 136 -8.49 15.43 -0.28
CA VAL A 136 -7.52 14.40 0.12
C VAL A 136 -6.14 14.56 -0.51
N ASN A 137 -5.95 15.59 -1.34
CA ASN A 137 -4.74 15.81 -2.14
C ASN A 137 -3.61 16.49 -1.32
N PHE A 138 -3.35 15.96 -0.13
CA PHE A 138 -2.26 16.39 0.73
C PHE A 138 -1.27 15.23 0.92
N LYS A 139 0.02 15.51 0.82
CA LYS A 139 1.07 14.48 0.83
C LYS A 139 1.12 13.69 2.15
N ASP A 140 0.91 14.38 3.27
CA ASP A 140 0.94 13.88 4.65
C ASP A 140 -0.43 13.48 5.22
N LEU A 141 -1.44 13.34 4.36
CA LEU A 141 -2.77 12.86 4.75
C LEU A 141 -2.94 11.36 4.48
N SER A 142 -3.09 10.54 5.52
CA SER A 142 -3.33 9.08 5.37
C SER A 142 -4.79 8.73 5.07
N ILE A 143 -5.39 9.43 4.10
CA ILE A 143 -6.72 9.13 3.55
C ILE A 143 -6.58 8.85 2.05
N GLU A 144 -7.11 7.72 1.60
CA GLU A 144 -7.11 7.31 0.19
C GLU A 144 -8.54 7.19 -0.33
N LEU A 145 -8.73 7.43 -1.63
CA LEU A 145 -10.01 7.26 -2.31
C LEU A 145 -9.86 6.21 -3.39
N TRP A 146 -10.82 5.29 -3.45
CA TRP A 146 -10.88 4.21 -4.43
C TRP A 146 -12.22 4.25 -5.14
N GLU A 147 -12.18 4.38 -6.47
CA GLU A 147 -13.38 4.33 -7.29
C GLU A 147 -13.64 2.92 -7.81
N VAL A 148 -14.90 2.49 -7.73
CA VAL A 148 -15.34 1.19 -8.21
C VAL A 148 -16.52 1.34 -9.17
N LYS A 149 -16.44 0.69 -10.33
CA LYS A 149 -17.51 0.64 -11.33
C LYS A 149 -17.78 -0.80 -11.71
N ARG A 150 -19.05 -1.15 -11.86
CA ARG A 150 -19.48 -2.46 -12.35
C ARG A 150 -20.21 -2.30 -13.68
N TYR A 151 -20.05 -3.30 -14.53
CA TYR A 151 -20.61 -3.33 -15.88
C TYR A 151 -21.56 -4.51 -16.05
N GLU A 152 -22.39 -4.49 -17.10
CA GLU A 152 -23.42 -5.51 -17.33
C GLU A 152 -22.87 -6.90 -17.69
N ASN A 153 -21.62 -6.97 -18.14
CA ASN A 153 -20.91 -8.20 -18.52
C ASN A 153 -20.08 -8.79 -17.35
N ASP A 154 -20.50 -8.53 -16.11
CA ASP A 154 -19.85 -8.97 -14.86
C ASP A 154 -18.40 -8.48 -14.68
N SER A 155 -17.98 -7.48 -15.46
CA SER A 155 -16.69 -6.81 -15.28
C SER A 155 -16.76 -5.74 -14.21
N VAL A 156 -15.67 -5.56 -13.48
CA VAL A 156 -15.50 -4.50 -12.47
C VAL A 156 -14.21 -3.74 -12.78
N PHE A 157 -14.28 -2.41 -12.71
CA PHE A 157 -13.14 -1.52 -12.78
C PHE A 157 -12.92 -0.87 -11.43
N ILE A 158 -11.73 -1.04 -10.87
CA ILE A 158 -11.34 -0.49 -9.56
C ILE A 158 -10.10 0.37 -9.78
N THR A 159 -10.11 1.60 -9.28
CA THR A 159 -9.00 2.52 -9.45
C THR A 159 -8.74 3.36 -8.19
N PRO A 160 -7.51 3.35 -7.63
CA PRO A 160 -7.13 4.31 -6.61
C PRO A 160 -6.98 5.70 -7.22
N ILE A 161 -7.54 6.71 -6.57
CA ILE A 161 -7.31 8.11 -6.94
C ILE A 161 -5.93 8.52 -6.45
N ARG A 162 -5.01 8.71 -7.39
CA ARG A 162 -3.64 9.13 -7.10
C ARG A 162 -3.61 10.60 -6.66
N LYS A 163 -2.83 10.89 -5.63
CA LYS A 163 -2.50 12.27 -5.24
C LYS A 163 -1.62 12.92 -6.30
N SER A 164 -1.70 14.24 -6.41
CA SER A 164 -0.80 15.02 -7.24
C SER A 164 0.61 15.04 -6.64
N HIS A 165 1.62 14.96 -7.51
CA HIS A 165 3.03 15.10 -7.12
C HIS A 165 3.37 16.49 -6.54
N ALA A 166 2.53 17.50 -6.78
CA ALA A 166 2.68 18.85 -6.24
C ALA A 166 1.80 19.11 -4.99
N SER A 167 1.33 18.05 -4.32
CA SER A 167 0.44 18.18 -3.16
C SER A 167 1.10 18.93 -2.00
N ALA A 168 0.38 19.90 -1.44
CA ALA A 168 0.81 20.62 -0.26
C ALA A 168 0.79 19.71 0.99
N SER A 169 1.40 20.17 2.08
CA SER A 169 1.24 19.54 3.40
C SER A 169 -0.04 20.04 4.05
N ILE A 170 -0.86 19.16 4.62
CA ILE A 170 -2.09 19.52 5.33
C ILE A 170 -1.81 20.37 6.57
N LYS A 171 -0.59 20.28 7.12
CA LYS A 171 -0.11 21.09 8.25
C LYS A 171 -0.11 22.58 7.97
N THR A 172 -0.14 23.02 6.71
CA THR A 172 -0.24 24.44 6.37
C THR A 172 -1.67 24.98 6.48
N VAL A 173 -2.69 24.10 6.45
CA VAL A 173 -4.10 24.48 6.37
C VAL A 173 -4.85 24.20 7.68
N MET A 174 -4.52 23.11 8.40
CA MET A 174 -5.30 22.62 9.55
C MET A 174 -4.60 22.77 10.91
N GLN A 175 -4.04 23.95 11.20
CA GLN A 175 -3.23 24.17 12.41
C GLN A 175 -4.01 24.32 13.73
N ASN A 176 -5.34 24.39 13.72
CA ASN A 176 -6.10 24.90 14.88
C ASN A 176 -6.94 23.87 15.63
N SER A 177 -7.05 22.62 15.16
CA SER A 177 -7.81 21.57 15.86
C SER A 177 -6.87 20.59 16.58
N PRO A 178 -7.02 20.40 17.91
CA PRO A 178 -6.16 19.52 18.71
C PRO A 178 -6.14 18.07 18.23
N GLU A 179 -7.30 17.51 17.84
CA GLU A 179 -7.39 16.12 17.36
C GLU A 179 -6.61 15.92 16.05
N PHE A 180 -6.60 16.94 15.18
CA PHE A 180 -5.91 16.89 13.90
C PHE A 180 -4.40 17.03 14.08
N LYS A 181 -3.94 17.80 15.06
CA LYS A 181 -2.51 17.88 15.41
C LYS A 181 -1.97 16.52 15.82
N GLU A 182 -2.65 15.82 16.72
CA GLU A 182 -2.20 14.51 17.19
C GLU A 182 -2.08 13.50 16.04
N VAL A 183 -3.08 13.45 15.16
CA VAL A 183 -3.06 12.58 13.98
C VAL A 183 -1.90 12.95 13.04
N THR A 184 -1.74 14.23 12.70
CA THR A 184 -0.71 14.70 11.75
C THR A 184 0.73 14.66 12.28
N GLU A 185 0.92 14.56 13.60
CA GLU A 185 2.23 14.31 14.22
C GLU A 185 2.61 12.83 14.23
N LYS A 186 1.63 11.95 14.44
CA LYS A 186 1.82 10.50 14.50
C LYS A 186 1.95 9.87 13.11
N ILE A 187 1.14 10.33 12.16
CA ILE A 187 1.19 9.89 10.77
C ILE A 187 2.43 10.47 10.08
N LYS A 188 3.14 9.63 9.33
CA LYS A 188 4.37 10.02 8.64
C LYS A 188 4.34 9.59 7.19
N GLU A 189 4.78 10.50 6.32
CA GLU A 189 5.10 10.17 4.94
C GLU A 189 6.60 9.89 4.85
N TYR A 190 6.97 8.75 4.27
CA TYR A 190 8.36 8.39 4.02
C TYR A 190 8.76 8.75 2.60
N SER A 191 9.99 9.24 2.45
CA SER A 191 10.58 9.60 1.16
C SER A 191 11.94 8.94 1.00
N GLU A 192 12.39 8.79 -0.25
CA GLU A 192 13.74 8.32 -0.55
C GLU A 192 14.78 9.27 0.04
N GLU A 193 14.55 10.59 -0.03
CA GLU A 193 15.42 11.62 0.54
C GLU A 193 15.66 11.40 2.04
N ASN A 194 14.61 11.05 2.80
CA ASN A 194 14.74 10.76 4.23
C ASN A 194 15.66 9.56 4.51
N LEU A 195 15.64 8.54 3.64
CA LEU A 195 16.43 7.31 3.79
C LEU A 195 17.88 7.48 3.28
N LEU A 196 18.09 8.40 2.34
CA LEU A 196 19.40 8.73 1.77
C LEU A 196 20.15 9.81 2.56
N LYS A 197 19.45 10.54 3.44
CA LYS A 197 20.07 11.59 4.25
C LYS A 197 21.24 11.07 5.09
N GLY A 198 22.40 11.70 4.93
CA GLY A 198 23.62 11.38 5.68
C GLY A 198 24.38 10.15 5.16
N LYS A 199 24.00 9.61 3.99
CA LYS A 199 24.78 8.58 3.27
C LYS A 199 25.89 9.23 2.46
N SER A 200 26.97 8.49 2.18
CA SER A 200 28.02 8.95 1.28
C SER A 200 27.56 8.92 -0.17
N ASP A 201 28.19 9.76 -1.01
CA ASP A 201 27.88 9.84 -2.43
C ASP A 201 27.96 8.46 -3.12
N ASP A 202 28.99 7.66 -2.80
CA ASP A 202 29.15 6.30 -3.33
C ASP A 202 27.93 5.39 -3.03
N VAL A 203 27.34 5.51 -1.83
CA VAL A 203 26.17 4.69 -1.44
C VAL A 203 24.91 5.19 -2.13
N VAL A 204 24.79 6.51 -2.32
CA VAL A 204 23.67 7.11 -3.06
C VAL A 204 23.75 6.71 -4.53
N GLU A 205 24.93 6.77 -5.16
CA GLU A 205 25.13 6.33 -6.55
C GLU A 205 24.87 4.83 -6.74
N LEU A 206 25.32 4.01 -5.79
CA LEU A 206 25.01 2.59 -5.76
C LEU A 206 23.49 2.37 -5.69
N TYR A 207 22.79 3.14 -4.86
CA TYR A 207 21.33 3.04 -4.75
C TYR A 207 20.63 3.39 -6.05
N GLU A 208 20.97 4.54 -6.65
CA GLU A 208 20.38 4.97 -7.91
C GLU A 208 20.65 3.96 -9.03
N SER A 209 21.85 3.35 -9.06
CA SER A 209 22.19 2.30 -10.03
C SER A 209 21.25 1.09 -9.92
N TYR A 210 21.02 0.58 -8.71
CA TYR A 210 20.13 -0.56 -8.49
C TYR A 210 18.65 -0.19 -8.68
N LYS A 211 18.22 0.98 -8.21
CA LYS A 211 16.86 1.49 -8.41
C LYS A 211 16.53 1.55 -9.90
N ASN A 212 17.38 2.18 -10.71
CA ASN A 212 17.18 2.31 -12.14
C ASN A 212 17.17 0.94 -12.83
N ALA A 213 18.08 0.03 -12.44
CA ALA A 213 18.12 -1.31 -12.98
C ALA A 213 16.83 -2.11 -12.68
N ILE A 214 16.28 -1.99 -11.46
CA ILE A 214 15.01 -2.63 -11.08
C ILE A 214 13.85 -2.04 -11.87
N LEU A 215 13.76 -0.72 -12.00
CA LEU A 215 12.71 -0.05 -12.77
C LEU A 215 12.75 -0.41 -14.27
N ASN A 216 13.94 -0.70 -14.80
CA ASN A 216 14.11 -1.16 -16.17
C ASN A 216 13.65 -2.61 -16.41
N LEU A 217 13.41 -3.40 -15.36
CA LEU A 217 12.90 -4.78 -15.52
C LEU A 217 11.45 -4.81 -15.99
N ASN A 218 10.63 -3.85 -15.55
CA ASN A 218 9.23 -3.72 -15.94
C ASN A 218 8.73 -2.30 -15.64
N THR A 219 8.09 -1.66 -16.62
CA THR A 219 7.60 -0.27 -16.53
C THR A 219 6.46 -0.05 -15.53
N GLU A 220 5.80 -1.12 -15.08
CA GLU A 220 4.72 -1.10 -14.10
C GLU A 220 5.23 -1.20 -12.64
N ILE A 221 6.56 -1.25 -12.44
CA ILE A 221 7.15 -1.26 -11.11
C ILE A 221 7.06 0.13 -10.48
N GLU A 222 6.51 0.18 -9.28
CA GLU A 222 6.38 1.37 -8.45
C GLU A 222 7.39 1.34 -7.30
N VAL A 223 8.01 2.49 -7.03
CA VAL A 223 8.87 2.72 -5.86
C VAL A 223 8.02 3.24 -4.71
N LYS A 224 8.08 2.57 -3.56
CA LYS A 224 7.35 2.95 -2.35
C LYS A 224 8.28 2.99 -1.14
N PRO A 225 8.78 4.17 -0.75
CA PRO A 225 9.56 4.34 0.48
C PRO A 225 8.77 3.88 1.71
N GLN A 226 9.43 3.14 2.59
CA GLN A 226 8.94 2.70 3.90
C GLN A 226 9.82 3.34 4.98
N LYS A 227 9.50 3.05 6.25
CA LYS A 227 10.24 3.62 7.39
C LYS A 227 11.75 3.38 7.36
N TRP A 228 12.16 2.18 6.92
CA TRP A 228 13.55 1.72 7.00
C TRP A 228 14.15 1.29 5.66
N TYR A 229 13.30 1.12 4.64
CA TYR A 229 13.69 0.53 3.37
C TYR A 229 12.82 1.10 2.24
N ILE A 230 13.21 0.81 1.00
CA ILE A 230 12.50 1.23 -0.20
C ILE A 230 11.95 -0.01 -0.88
N SER A 231 10.63 -0.10 -1.01
CA SER A 231 9.96 -1.27 -1.61
C SER A 231 9.72 -1.05 -3.09
N PHE A 232 9.93 -2.10 -3.87
CA PHE A 232 9.58 -2.16 -5.28
C PHE A 232 8.43 -3.15 -5.44
N LYS A 233 7.33 -2.71 -6.05
CA LYS A 233 6.12 -3.51 -6.22
C LYS A 233 5.53 -3.34 -7.62
N LYS A 234 4.81 -4.34 -8.09
CA LYS A 234 3.98 -4.27 -9.29
C LYS A 234 2.55 -4.57 -8.87
N ALA A 235 1.64 -3.63 -9.09
CA ALA A 235 0.30 -3.64 -8.51
C ALA A 235 0.33 -3.90 -6.98
N ASN A 236 -0.21 -5.03 -6.52
CA ASN A 236 -0.23 -5.47 -5.13
C ASN A 236 0.86 -6.51 -4.81
N SER A 237 1.65 -6.94 -5.80
CA SER A 237 2.74 -7.90 -5.60
C SER A 237 4.04 -7.20 -5.28
N HIS A 238 4.65 -7.57 -4.17
CA HIS A 238 6.01 -7.16 -3.83
C HIS A 238 7.03 -7.90 -4.67
N ILE A 239 8.05 -7.20 -5.13
CA ILE A 239 9.13 -7.77 -5.94
C ILE A 239 10.39 -7.85 -5.09
N CYS A 240 10.82 -6.71 -4.55
CA CYS A 240 12.02 -6.63 -3.72
C CYS A 240 12.01 -5.37 -2.83
N ALA A 241 13.00 -5.28 -1.96
CA ALA A 241 13.22 -4.14 -1.09
C ALA A 241 14.72 -3.80 -0.98
N LEU A 242 15.05 -2.52 -0.94
CA LEU A 242 16.40 -2.00 -0.70
C LEU A 242 16.45 -1.28 0.65
N GLU A 243 17.29 -1.77 1.56
CA GLU A 243 17.64 -1.08 2.80
C GLU A 243 19.03 -0.43 2.65
N ILE A 244 19.06 0.89 2.75
CA ILE A 244 20.29 1.67 2.55
C ILE A 244 21.13 1.63 3.83
N GLN A 245 22.30 1.00 3.75
CA GLN A 245 23.20 0.82 4.90
C GLN A 245 24.29 1.90 4.89
N LYS A 246 25.25 1.83 5.83
CA LYS A 246 26.34 2.82 5.90
C LYS A 246 27.34 2.66 4.76
N ASN A 247 27.63 1.42 4.37
CA ASN A 247 28.69 1.06 3.41
C ASN A 247 28.14 0.19 2.26
N GLY A 248 26.89 0.40 1.84
CA GLY A 248 26.26 -0.41 0.82
C GLY A 248 24.75 -0.51 0.99
N ILE A 249 24.16 -1.51 0.35
CA ILE A 249 22.72 -1.75 0.30
C ILE A 249 22.45 -3.20 0.66
N LYS A 250 21.36 -3.44 1.37
CA LYS A 250 20.83 -4.78 1.59
C LYS A 250 19.58 -4.95 0.74
N LEU A 251 19.61 -5.92 -0.17
CA LEU A 251 18.50 -6.26 -1.05
C LEU A 251 17.79 -7.49 -0.49
N THR A 252 16.47 -7.42 -0.36
CA THR A 252 15.60 -8.58 -0.10
C THR A 252 14.75 -8.86 -1.32
N ILE A 253 14.70 -10.12 -1.78
CA ILE A 253 13.92 -10.55 -2.94
C ILE A 253 12.70 -11.33 -2.46
N ASN A 254 11.50 -10.96 -2.94
CA ASN A 254 10.25 -11.63 -2.60
C ASN A 254 10.04 -12.91 -3.41
N VAL A 255 10.81 -13.93 -3.05
CA VAL A 255 10.63 -15.30 -3.56
C VAL A 255 10.64 -16.24 -2.35
N ALA A 256 9.72 -17.20 -2.35
CA ALA A 256 9.63 -18.21 -1.29
C ALA A 256 10.85 -19.15 -1.33
N LYS A 257 11.29 -19.60 -0.17
CA LYS A 257 12.40 -20.54 -0.03
C LYS A 257 12.25 -21.73 -0.98
N GLY A 258 13.35 -22.06 -1.64
CA GLY A 258 13.45 -23.15 -2.62
C GLY A 258 13.01 -22.78 -4.04
N HIS A 259 12.52 -21.56 -4.28
CA HIS A 259 12.00 -21.15 -5.59
C HIS A 259 12.87 -20.13 -6.32
N LEU A 260 13.93 -19.62 -5.67
CA LEU A 260 14.88 -18.71 -6.33
C LEU A 260 16.02 -19.50 -6.95
N GLU A 261 16.19 -19.36 -8.27
CA GLU A 261 17.30 -19.97 -9.01
C GLU A 261 18.55 -19.08 -8.91
N ASP A 262 19.38 -19.34 -7.90
CA ASP A 262 20.63 -18.62 -7.64
C ASP A 262 21.88 -19.47 -7.90
N SER A 263 22.22 -19.63 -9.19
CA SER A 263 23.41 -20.37 -9.66
C SER A 263 24.75 -19.95 -9.04
N LYS A 264 24.90 -18.68 -8.64
CA LYS A 264 26.12 -18.11 -8.04
C LYS A 264 26.10 -18.13 -6.51
N GLN A 265 24.99 -18.54 -5.89
CA GLN A 265 24.81 -18.61 -4.45
C GLN A 265 25.19 -17.28 -3.74
N LEU A 266 24.76 -16.15 -4.32
CA LEU A 266 25.00 -14.82 -3.74
C LEU A 266 24.00 -14.48 -2.63
N THR A 267 22.84 -15.16 -2.63
CA THR A 267 21.76 -14.93 -1.68
C THR A 267 21.94 -15.74 -0.41
N ARG A 268 21.38 -15.19 0.68
CA ARG A 268 21.24 -15.86 1.97
C ARG A 268 19.76 -16.11 2.24
N ASP A 269 19.45 -17.33 2.67
CA ASP A 269 18.12 -17.68 3.21
C ASP A 269 17.87 -16.93 4.53
N ILE A 270 16.77 -16.18 4.57
CA ILE A 270 16.28 -15.44 5.74
C ILE A 270 14.85 -15.85 6.16
N SER A 271 14.31 -16.95 5.62
CA SER A 271 12.95 -17.45 5.92
C SER A 271 12.67 -17.69 7.41
N THR A 272 13.72 -17.98 8.20
CA THR A 272 13.62 -18.21 9.64
C THR A 272 14.15 -17.04 10.49
N VAL A 273 14.57 -15.95 9.85
CA VAL A 273 15.13 -14.77 10.53
C VAL A 273 14.05 -13.71 10.61
N GLY A 274 13.90 -13.03 11.74
CA GLY A 274 12.98 -11.89 11.81
C GLY A 274 13.41 -10.79 10.83
N HIS A 275 12.58 -10.53 9.81
CA HIS A 275 12.83 -9.50 8.81
C HIS A 275 11.54 -8.69 8.53
N SER A 276 11.72 -7.50 7.96
CA SER A 276 10.63 -6.52 7.78
C SER A 276 9.96 -6.62 6.41
N GLY A 277 10.27 -7.63 5.61
CA GLY A 277 9.82 -7.75 4.22
C GLY A 277 9.15 -9.10 3.94
N ASN A 278 8.49 -9.17 2.79
CA ASN A 278 7.88 -10.38 2.26
C ASN A 278 8.93 -11.06 1.37
N GLY A 279 9.85 -11.88 1.88
CA GLY A 279 10.82 -12.54 1.00
C GLY A 279 11.94 -13.29 1.71
N ASP A 280 12.24 -14.51 1.24
CA ASP A 280 13.12 -15.43 1.94
C ASP A 280 14.60 -15.30 1.55
N TYR A 281 14.95 -14.37 0.65
CA TYR A 281 16.31 -14.22 0.13
C TYR A 281 16.86 -12.82 0.32
N GLU A 282 18.06 -12.72 0.90
CA GLU A 282 18.78 -11.47 1.15
C GLU A 282 20.16 -11.45 0.50
N LEU A 283 20.61 -10.29 0.03
CA LEU A 283 21.99 -10.06 -0.40
C LEU A 283 22.51 -8.73 0.14
N LYS A 284 23.80 -8.68 0.47
CA LYS A 284 24.52 -7.45 0.77
C LYS A 284 25.31 -7.01 -0.45
N ILE A 285 25.16 -5.75 -0.80
CA ILE A 285 25.67 -5.17 -2.04
C ILE A 285 26.56 -3.99 -1.67
N SER A 286 27.81 -4.02 -2.12
CA SER A 286 28.79 -2.94 -1.95
C SER A 286 29.23 -2.30 -3.27
N ASP A 287 28.86 -2.90 -4.40
CA ASP A 287 29.28 -2.48 -5.74
C ASP A 287 28.30 -2.99 -6.82
N THR A 288 28.58 -2.65 -8.08
CA THR A 288 27.80 -3.03 -9.26
C THR A 288 28.36 -4.24 -10.01
N LYS A 289 29.36 -4.95 -9.46
CA LYS A 289 30.05 -6.07 -10.14
C LYS A 289 29.10 -7.18 -10.58
N TYR A 290 28.06 -7.46 -9.79
CA TYR A 290 27.06 -8.48 -10.06
C TYR A 290 25.70 -7.91 -10.43
N LEU A 291 25.61 -6.63 -10.84
CA LEU A 291 24.34 -5.94 -11.08
C LEU A 291 23.42 -6.74 -12.02
N GLU A 292 23.91 -7.11 -13.21
CA GLU A 292 23.12 -7.87 -14.20
C GLU A 292 22.61 -9.20 -13.65
N TYR A 293 23.47 -9.92 -12.91
CA TYR A 293 23.10 -11.18 -12.30
C TYR A 293 22.06 -10.99 -11.18
N ILE A 294 22.23 -9.98 -10.34
CA ILE A 294 21.26 -9.68 -9.28
C ILE A 294 19.91 -9.29 -9.90
N MET A 295 19.90 -8.57 -11.02
CA MET A 295 18.67 -8.25 -11.74
C MET A 295 18.00 -9.50 -12.32
N SER A 296 18.75 -10.53 -12.73
CA SER A 296 18.15 -11.80 -13.16
C SER A 296 17.47 -12.53 -12.00
N LEU A 297 17.97 -12.39 -10.77
CA LEU A 297 17.30 -12.89 -9.56
C LEU A 297 16.03 -12.08 -9.23
N VAL A 298 16.11 -10.75 -9.25
CA VAL A 298 14.96 -9.87 -8.98
C VAL A 298 13.85 -10.10 -10.01
N LYS A 299 14.19 -10.36 -11.26
CA LYS A 299 13.24 -10.66 -12.34
C LYS A 299 12.38 -11.89 -12.04
N GLN A 300 12.88 -12.88 -11.29
CA GLN A 300 12.11 -14.06 -10.90
C GLN A 300 10.98 -13.74 -9.91
N ALA A 301 11.04 -12.60 -9.21
CA ALA A 301 9.98 -12.13 -8.31
C ALA A 301 8.87 -11.34 -9.04
N ILE A 302 9.04 -11.03 -10.33
CA ILE A 302 8.05 -10.31 -11.13
C ILE A 302 7.06 -11.31 -11.69
N LYS A 303 5.84 -11.30 -11.13
CA LYS A 303 4.68 -12.06 -11.65
C LYS A 303 4.02 -11.34 -12.84
#